data_AF-A0A8S3QQF3-F1
#
_entry.id   AF-A0A8S3QQF3-F1
#
_cell.length_a   1.000
_cell.length_b   1.000
_cell.length_c   1.000
_cell.angle_alpha   90.00
_cell.angle_beta   90.00
_cell.angle_gamma   90.00
#
_symmetry.space_group_name_H-M   'P 1'
#
loop_
_entity.id
_entity.type
_entity.pdbx_description
1 polymer ?
#
loop_
_entity_poly.entity_id
_entity_poly.type
_entity_poly.pdbx_seq_one_letter_code
_entity_poly.pdbx_strand_id
1 'polypeptide(L)'
;MDPLRIASPYYKMKVPKNSTCKERRPVLHKHDLPLTALISYPGSGSTWVRHLIQQLTGIATGSPSCRRKLKNSKSFSVGECLTMARDPFDTLRSGYSSKHPGHSESVDSEIFNVRGWYEFVRDHTTLWERYYTEWLEAERPVFLLYYEDLKTNLPATLKKLAHFLEWRVHKKDIDCTLVTSEGHFHRRHVHNITNSEIFVGKLWHKLEDAELNLAEIASERRKAGNYVESGTRLKNILEKADEEDKEDTSL
;
A
#
# COMPACT_ATOMS: atom_id res chain seq x y z
N MET A 1 -21.93 6.40 -8.17
CA MET A 1 -21.33 5.68 -9.31
C MET A 1 -21.32 4.19 -8.99
N ASP A 2 -21.56 3.33 -9.97
CA ASP A 2 -21.62 1.87 -9.80
C ASP A 2 -20.27 1.29 -9.31
N PRO A 3 -20.20 0.74 -8.08
CA PRO A 3 -18.98 0.17 -7.50
C PRO A 3 -18.35 -0.93 -8.35
N LEU A 4 -19.15 -1.60 -9.19
CA LEU A 4 -18.70 -2.70 -10.03
C LEU A 4 -17.84 -2.24 -11.21
N ARG A 5 -17.90 -0.96 -11.62
CA ARG A 5 -17.02 -0.41 -12.67
C ARG A 5 -15.58 -0.18 -12.20
N ILE A 6 -15.38 0.06 -10.91
CA ILE A 6 -14.06 0.31 -10.30
C ILE A 6 -13.31 -1.01 -10.07
N ALA A 7 -14.04 -2.13 -9.93
CA ALA A 7 -13.47 -3.46 -9.72
C ALA A 7 -12.93 -4.14 -10.99
N SER A 8 -13.30 -3.65 -12.19
CA SER A 8 -12.84 -4.26 -13.44
C SER A 8 -11.38 -3.85 -13.73
N PRO A 9 -10.43 -4.79 -13.87
CA PRO A 9 -9.03 -4.48 -14.18
C PRO A 9 -8.83 -3.98 -15.64
N TYR A 10 -9.92 -3.75 -16.38
CA TYR A 10 -9.91 -3.31 -17.78
C TYR A 10 -10.63 -1.97 -17.96
N TYR A 11 -10.82 -1.17 -16.89
CA TYR A 11 -11.46 0.13 -17.02
C TYR A 11 -10.58 1.08 -17.86
N LYS A 12 -11.24 1.93 -18.64
CA LYS A 12 -10.60 2.97 -19.43
C LYS A 12 -10.52 4.23 -18.57
N MET A 13 -9.32 4.73 -18.30
CA MET A 13 -9.18 5.99 -17.57
C MET A 13 -9.30 7.16 -18.54
N LYS A 14 -10.17 8.11 -18.23
CA LYS A 14 -10.35 9.32 -19.03
C LYS A 14 -9.19 10.27 -18.76
N VAL A 15 -8.67 10.90 -19.81
CA VAL A 15 -7.63 11.94 -19.70
C VAL A 15 -8.26 13.30 -20.01
N PRO A 16 -7.79 14.41 -19.41
CA PRO A 16 -8.27 15.74 -19.74
C PRO A 16 -8.15 16.03 -21.23
N LYS A 17 -9.14 16.70 -21.82
CA LYS A 17 -9.21 16.98 -23.27
C LYS A 17 -8.00 17.73 -23.82
N ASN A 18 -7.33 18.52 -22.99
CA ASN A 18 -6.15 19.31 -23.35
C ASN A 18 -4.82 18.56 -23.09
N SER A 19 -4.87 17.28 -22.73
CA SER A 19 -3.68 16.47 -22.47
C SER A 19 -3.13 15.84 -23.75
N THR A 20 -1.81 15.72 -23.84
CA THR A 20 -1.12 14.95 -24.91
C THR A 20 -1.12 13.44 -24.64
N CYS A 21 -1.69 13.01 -23.51
CA CYS A 21 -1.76 11.64 -23.07
C CYS A 21 -2.96 10.92 -23.66
N LYS A 22 -2.76 9.65 -24.04
CA LYS A 22 -3.81 8.79 -24.56
C LYS A 22 -4.51 8.07 -23.43
N GLU A 23 -5.82 7.90 -23.54
CA GLU A 23 -6.59 7.06 -22.64
C GLU A 23 -6.02 5.63 -22.67
N ARG A 24 -5.61 5.12 -21.51
CA ARG A 24 -5.12 3.74 -21.40
C ARG A 24 -6.28 2.81 -21.05
N ARG A 25 -6.32 1.68 -21.75
CA ARG A 25 -7.13 0.53 -21.40
C ARG A 25 -6.16 -0.60 -21.04
N PRO A 26 -6.02 -0.95 -19.76
CA PRO A 26 -5.13 -2.03 -19.37
C PRO A 26 -5.53 -3.33 -20.08
N VAL A 27 -4.56 -4.12 -20.49
CA VAL A 27 -4.77 -5.41 -21.16
C VAL A 27 -3.99 -6.51 -20.47
N LEU A 28 -4.40 -7.76 -20.65
CA LEU A 28 -3.55 -8.88 -20.28
C LEU A 28 -2.31 -8.86 -21.16
N HIS A 29 -1.14 -8.99 -20.53
CA HIS A 29 0.11 -9.07 -21.25
C HIS A 29 0.16 -10.36 -22.07
N LYS A 30 0.64 -10.29 -23.31
CA LYS A 30 0.65 -11.43 -24.25
C LYS A 30 1.78 -12.42 -23.98
N HIS A 31 2.83 -12.00 -23.28
CA HIS A 31 3.97 -12.81 -22.90
C HIS A 31 3.97 -13.07 -21.39
N ASP A 32 4.54 -14.19 -20.98
CA ASP A 32 4.74 -14.56 -19.58
C ASP A 32 5.79 -13.62 -18.96
N LEU A 33 5.33 -12.53 -18.36
CA LEU A 33 6.16 -11.75 -17.45
C LEU A 33 6.37 -12.55 -16.15
N PRO A 34 7.49 -12.35 -15.44
CA PRO A 34 7.63 -12.85 -14.08
C PRO A 34 6.39 -12.50 -13.26
N LEU A 35 5.81 -13.50 -12.59
CA LEU A 35 4.62 -13.29 -11.78
C LEU A 35 5.04 -12.61 -10.48
N THR A 36 4.79 -11.29 -10.38
CA THR A 36 4.95 -10.52 -9.15
C THR A 36 3.64 -10.50 -8.36
N ALA A 37 3.66 -10.92 -7.10
CA ALA A 37 2.51 -10.80 -6.22
C ALA A 37 2.45 -9.42 -5.58
N LEU A 38 1.29 -8.74 -5.62
CA LEU A 38 1.03 -7.57 -4.78
C LEU A 38 0.43 -8.02 -3.45
N ILE A 39 1.20 -7.84 -2.38
CA ILE A 39 0.84 -8.19 -1.01
C ILE A 39 0.50 -6.91 -0.25
N SER A 40 -0.65 -6.84 0.40
CA SER A 40 -1.10 -5.61 1.08
C SER A 40 -2.13 -5.92 2.16
N TYR A 41 -1.98 -5.33 3.34
CA TYR A 41 -2.99 -5.43 4.37
C TYR A 41 -4.29 -4.68 3.96
N PRO A 42 -5.48 -5.16 4.33
CA PRO A 42 -6.73 -4.46 4.05
C PRO A 42 -6.73 -3.03 4.60
N GLY A 43 -7.08 -2.04 3.77
CA GLY A 43 -7.07 -0.61 4.17
C GLY A 43 -5.80 0.15 3.78
N SER A 44 -4.73 -0.54 3.35
CA SER A 44 -3.45 0.09 2.98
C SER A 44 -3.48 0.83 1.64
N GLY A 45 -4.51 0.67 0.81
CA GLY A 45 -4.65 1.43 -0.45
C GLY A 45 -4.25 0.65 -1.72
N SER A 46 -4.27 -0.68 -1.67
CA SER A 46 -3.90 -1.57 -2.79
C SER A 46 -4.62 -1.30 -4.11
N THR A 47 -5.86 -0.81 -4.04
CA THR A 47 -6.64 -0.46 -5.24
C THR A 47 -6.00 0.71 -6.02
N TRP A 48 -5.47 1.71 -5.30
CA TRP A 48 -4.82 2.86 -5.93
C TRP A 48 -3.46 2.47 -6.52
N VAL A 49 -2.67 1.65 -5.81
CA VAL A 49 -1.40 1.14 -6.34
C VAL A 49 -1.62 0.31 -7.60
N ARG A 50 -2.62 -0.56 -7.61
CA ARG A 50 -3.01 -1.30 -8.83
C ARG A 50 -3.37 -0.35 -9.97
N HIS A 51 -4.08 0.73 -9.70
CA HIS A 51 -4.39 1.75 -10.70
C HIS A 51 -3.12 2.39 -11.27
N LEU A 52 -2.20 2.82 -10.41
CA LEU A 52 -0.94 3.43 -10.81
C LEU A 52 -0.10 2.48 -11.68
N ILE A 53 0.03 1.21 -11.27
CA ILE A 53 0.72 0.17 -12.07
C ILE A 53 0.06 0.00 -13.44
N GLN A 54 -1.28 -0.06 -13.48
CA GLN A 54 -2.03 -0.18 -14.73
C GLN A 54 -1.84 1.02 -15.67
N GLN A 55 -1.79 2.24 -15.15
CA GLN A 55 -1.54 3.43 -15.96
C GLN A 55 -0.08 3.50 -16.43
N LEU A 56 0.87 3.11 -15.57
CA LEU A 56 2.29 3.12 -15.89
C LEU A 56 2.66 2.09 -16.96
N THR A 57 2.16 0.86 -16.81
CA THR A 57 2.53 -0.29 -17.64
C THR A 57 1.56 -0.54 -18.80
N GLY A 58 0.30 -0.17 -18.66
CA GLY A 58 -0.77 -0.62 -19.55
C GLY A 58 -1.18 -2.09 -19.33
N ILE A 59 -0.66 -2.76 -18.31
CA ILE A 59 -0.95 -4.16 -17.99
C ILE A 59 -2.05 -4.21 -16.92
N ALA A 60 -3.08 -5.02 -17.18
CA ALA A 60 -4.13 -5.31 -16.23
C ALA A 60 -3.56 -6.09 -15.04
N THR A 61 -3.70 -5.56 -13.83
CA THR A 61 -3.38 -6.29 -12.60
C THR A 61 -4.57 -7.17 -12.21
N GLY A 62 -4.34 -8.36 -11.67
CA GLY A 62 -5.39 -9.28 -11.22
C GLY A 62 -5.32 -9.61 -9.73
N SER A 63 -6.41 -10.16 -9.18
CA SER A 63 -6.39 -10.92 -7.91
C SER A 63 -6.66 -12.38 -8.24
N PRO A 64 -6.03 -13.36 -7.58
CA PRO A 64 -6.39 -14.78 -7.71
C PRO A 64 -7.90 -15.02 -7.49
N SER A 65 -8.52 -14.24 -6.60
CA SER A 65 -9.97 -14.31 -6.34
C SER A 65 -10.85 -13.82 -7.50
N CYS A 66 -10.28 -13.21 -8.54
CA CYS A 66 -10.99 -12.73 -9.73
C CYS A 66 -10.87 -13.68 -10.95
N ARG A 67 -10.57 -14.98 -10.74
CA ARG A 67 -10.78 -16.03 -11.75
C ARG A 67 -11.62 -17.18 -11.21
N ARG A 68 -12.90 -17.23 -11.61
CA ARG A 68 -13.79 -18.40 -11.51
C ARG A 68 -13.35 -19.59 -12.41
N LYS A 69 -12.21 -19.47 -13.10
CA LYS A 69 -11.59 -20.49 -13.95
C LYS A 69 -10.06 -20.52 -13.75
N LEU A 70 -9.61 -20.97 -12.58
CA LEU A 70 -8.28 -21.55 -12.37
C LEU A 70 -8.43 -22.86 -11.58
N LYS A 71 -9.39 -23.70 -11.97
CA LYS A 71 -9.61 -24.99 -11.30
C LYS A 71 -8.60 -26.08 -11.68
N ASN A 72 -7.67 -25.83 -12.60
CA ASN A 72 -6.75 -26.87 -13.09
C ASN A 72 -5.38 -26.30 -13.54
N SER A 73 -4.68 -25.54 -12.71
CA SER A 73 -3.29 -25.17 -13.04
C SER A 73 -2.37 -25.29 -11.84
N LYS A 74 -1.28 -26.02 -12.09
CA LYS A 74 -0.08 -26.24 -11.29
C LYS A 74 0.27 -25.04 -10.39
N SER A 75 0.83 -25.34 -9.22
CA SER A 75 1.48 -24.39 -8.31
C SER A 75 2.19 -23.29 -9.10
N PHE A 76 1.73 -22.05 -8.97
CA PHE A 76 2.39 -20.89 -9.59
C PHE A 76 3.63 -20.56 -8.74
N SER A 77 4.82 -20.65 -9.33
CA SER A 77 6.03 -20.11 -8.71
C SER A 77 6.00 -18.59 -8.84
N VAL A 78 5.61 -17.89 -7.77
CA VAL A 78 5.77 -16.43 -7.66
C VAL A 78 7.26 -16.15 -7.51
N GLY A 79 7.84 -15.44 -8.47
CA GLY A 79 9.27 -15.12 -8.50
C GLY A 79 9.62 -13.95 -7.56
N GLU A 80 8.73 -12.96 -7.44
CA GLU A 80 8.99 -11.68 -6.77
C GLU A 80 7.75 -11.21 -6.01
N CYS A 81 7.96 -10.48 -4.91
CA CYS A 81 6.86 -9.92 -4.11
C CYS A 81 6.97 -8.40 -4.02
N LEU A 82 5.90 -7.72 -4.44
CA LEU A 82 5.66 -6.31 -4.16
C LEU A 82 4.82 -6.23 -2.89
N THR A 83 5.46 -5.87 -1.78
CA THR A 83 4.79 -5.71 -0.49
C THR A 83 4.47 -4.24 -0.27
N MET A 84 3.20 -3.92 -0.09
CA MET A 84 2.73 -2.56 0.11
C MET A 84 2.38 -2.32 1.58
N ALA A 85 3.23 -1.57 2.27
CA ALA A 85 2.98 -1.07 3.61
C ALA A 85 2.29 0.30 3.55
N ARG A 86 1.51 0.59 4.59
CA ARG A 86 0.95 1.91 4.86
C ARG A 86 1.03 2.11 6.36
N ASP A 87 1.21 3.36 6.79
CA ASP A 87 1.07 3.78 8.18
C ASP A 87 -0.04 2.98 8.92
N PRO A 88 0.29 2.34 10.04
CA PRO A 88 -0.63 1.39 10.67
C PRO A 88 -1.84 2.10 11.30
N PHE A 89 -1.70 3.34 11.77
CA PHE A 89 -2.81 4.15 12.29
C PHE A 89 -3.85 4.39 11.20
N ASP A 90 -3.41 4.90 10.06
CA ASP A 90 -4.23 5.14 8.89
C ASP A 90 -4.87 3.85 8.33
N THR A 91 -4.12 2.75 8.34
CA THR A 91 -4.57 1.44 7.86
C THR A 91 -5.72 0.91 8.71
N LEU A 92 -5.57 0.90 10.03
CA LEU A 92 -6.59 0.39 10.94
C LEU A 92 -7.82 1.28 10.97
N ARG A 93 -7.64 2.61 10.98
CA ARG A 93 -8.75 3.56 10.88
C ARG A 93 -9.58 3.34 9.61
N SER A 94 -8.91 3.22 8.46
CA SER A 94 -9.53 2.95 7.16
C SER A 94 -10.27 1.61 7.14
N GLY A 95 -9.63 0.55 7.67
CA GLY A 95 -10.18 -0.79 7.75
C GLY A 95 -11.44 -0.87 8.61
N TYR A 96 -11.43 -0.23 9.77
CA TYR A 96 -12.59 -0.20 10.67
C TYR A 96 -13.74 0.64 10.10
N SER A 97 -13.43 1.84 9.57
CA SER A 97 -14.42 2.71 8.94
C SER A 97 -15.13 2.04 7.76
N SER A 98 -14.41 1.23 6.98
CA SER A 98 -14.96 0.51 5.84
C SER A 98 -15.96 -0.59 6.20
N LYS A 99 -15.92 -1.10 7.44
CA LYS A 99 -16.81 -2.17 7.95
C LYS A 99 -18.13 -1.64 8.53
N HIS A 100 -18.23 -0.33 8.77
CA HIS A 100 -19.40 0.27 9.42
C HIS A 100 -20.26 1.04 8.39
N PRO A 101 -21.59 0.92 8.46
CA PRO A 101 -22.49 1.61 7.53
C PRO A 101 -22.41 3.13 7.71
N GLY A 102 -22.27 3.86 6.59
CA GLY A 102 -21.99 5.30 6.58
C GLY A 102 -21.03 5.70 5.46
N HIS A 103 -21.19 5.14 4.26
CA HIS A 103 -20.28 5.31 3.10
C HIS A 103 -20.16 6.76 2.56
N SER A 104 -20.70 7.76 3.26
CA SER A 104 -20.82 9.13 2.80
C SER A 104 -20.21 10.10 3.82
N GLU A 105 -19.02 10.59 3.48
CA GLU A 105 -18.49 11.93 3.80
C GLU A 105 -18.16 12.28 5.28
N SER A 106 -18.75 11.64 6.29
CA SER A 106 -18.38 11.81 7.70
C SER A 106 -18.61 10.51 8.48
N VAL A 107 -17.55 9.96 9.08
CA VAL A 107 -17.67 8.86 10.04
C VAL A 107 -17.90 9.47 11.41
N ASP A 108 -18.97 9.07 12.09
CA ASP A 108 -19.27 9.50 13.45
C ASP A 108 -18.10 9.11 14.39
N SER A 109 -17.59 10.07 15.16
CA SER A 109 -16.55 9.83 16.16
C SER A 109 -16.95 8.78 17.19
N GLU A 110 -18.25 8.59 17.44
CA GLU A 110 -18.77 7.62 18.40
C GLU A 110 -18.34 6.17 18.08
N ILE A 111 -18.12 5.83 16.80
CA ILE A 111 -17.71 4.45 16.45
C ILE A 111 -16.30 4.10 16.94
N PHE A 112 -15.47 5.10 17.27
CA PHE A 112 -14.11 4.92 17.77
C PHE A 112 -14.02 4.93 19.30
N ASN A 113 -15.13 5.19 20.01
CA ASN A 113 -15.15 5.22 21.48
C ASN A 113 -15.84 3.99 22.10
N VAL A 114 -16.00 2.92 21.32
CA VAL A 114 -16.63 1.69 21.79
C VAL A 114 -15.60 0.59 22.00
N ARG A 115 -15.90 -0.35 22.91
CA ARG A 115 -15.08 -1.55 23.17
C ARG A 115 -14.63 -2.27 21.89
N GLY A 116 -15.50 -2.31 20.88
CA GLY A 116 -15.20 -2.91 19.57
C GLY A 116 -14.02 -2.26 18.84
N TRP A 117 -13.82 -0.94 18.96
CA TRP A 117 -12.66 -0.26 18.37
C TRP A 117 -11.36 -0.67 19.07
N TYR A 118 -11.35 -0.67 20.40
CA TYR A 118 -10.17 -1.07 21.18
C TYR A 118 -9.75 -2.51 20.90
N GLU A 119 -10.72 -3.45 20.90
CA GLU A 119 -10.47 -4.85 20.55
C GLU A 119 -10.00 -5.00 19.10
N PHE A 120 -10.61 -4.26 18.17
CA PHE A 120 -10.19 -4.25 16.78
C PHE A 120 -8.74 -3.78 16.64
N VAL A 121 -8.37 -2.63 17.22
CA VAL A 121 -7.00 -2.09 17.12
C VAL A 121 -6.01 -3.07 17.73
N ARG A 122 -6.25 -3.55 18.96
CA ARG A 122 -5.38 -4.51 19.63
C ARG A 122 -5.09 -5.74 18.76
N ASP A 123 -6.13 -6.35 18.20
CA ASP A 123 -6.01 -7.59 17.45
C ASP A 123 -5.44 -7.34 16.03
N HIS A 124 -5.86 -6.25 15.39
CA HIS A 124 -5.45 -5.94 14.03
C HIS A 124 -4.04 -5.34 13.95
N THR A 125 -3.51 -4.71 15.01
CA THR A 125 -2.09 -4.31 15.05
C THR A 125 -1.17 -5.53 14.96
N THR A 126 -1.43 -6.58 15.74
CA THR A 126 -0.63 -7.82 15.67
C THR A 126 -0.79 -8.53 14.33
N LEU A 127 -1.99 -8.51 13.73
CA LEU A 127 -2.19 -9.04 12.38
C LEU A 127 -1.46 -8.20 11.32
N TRP A 128 -1.47 -6.87 11.44
CA TRP A 128 -0.79 -5.97 10.52
C TRP A 128 0.71 -6.22 10.55
N GLU A 129 1.30 -6.26 11.74
CA GLU A 129 2.73 -6.52 11.96
C GLU A 129 3.13 -7.85 11.31
N ARG A 130 2.49 -8.94 11.74
CA ARG A 130 2.72 -10.29 11.22
C ARG A 130 2.56 -10.37 9.70
N TYR A 131 1.57 -9.68 9.14
CA TYR A 131 1.32 -9.68 7.71
C TYR A 131 2.48 -9.08 6.90
N TYR A 132 3.30 -8.20 7.47
CA TYR A 132 4.45 -7.63 6.78
C TYR A 132 5.76 -8.35 7.12
N THR A 133 5.95 -8.71 8.37
CA THR A 133 7.17 -9.40 8.82
C THR A 133 7.32 -10.77 8.15
N GLU A 134 6.24 -11.57 8.05
CA GLU A 134 6.28 -12.89 7.38
C GLU A 134 6.77 -12.80 5.92
N TRP A 135 6.44 -11.71 5.21
CA TRP A 135 6.87 -11.53 3.82
C TRP A 135 8.28 -10.95 3.70
N LEU A 136 8.70 -10.12 4.65
CA LEU A 136 10.06 -9.59 4.67
C LEU A 136 11.08 -10.66 5.08
N GLU A 137 10.71 -11.52 6.02
CA GLU A 137 11.55 -12.64 6.49
C GLU A 137 11.68 -13.75 5.46
N ALA A 138 10.76 -13.83 4.49
CA ALA A 138 10.87 -14.78 3.40
C ALA A 138 12.15 -14.55 2.57
N GLU A 139 12.90 -15.62 2.27
CA GLU A 139 14.11 -15.60 1.43
C GLU A 139 13.78 -15.39 -0.06
N ARG A 140 13.18 -14.24 -0.39
CA ARG A 140 12.76 -13.88 -1.75
C ARG A 140 13.07 -12.41 -2.04
N PRO A 141 13.18 -12.00 -3.31
CA PRO A 141 13.22 -10.60 -3.67
C PRO A 141 11.94 -9.89 -3.24
N VAL A 142 12.07 -8.86 -2.40
CA VAL A 142 10.95 -8.05 -1.91
C VAL A 142 11.18 -6.59 -2.24
N PHE A 143 10.16 -5.96 -2.81
CA PHE A 143 10.04 -4.51 -2.88
C PHE A 143 9.05 -4.03 -1.83
N LEU A 144 9.53 -3.33 -0.80
CA LEU A 144 8.67 -2.71 0.20
C LEU A 144 8.28 -1.29 -0.24
N LEU A 145 7.03 -1.18 -0.69
CA LEU A 145 6.40 0.08 -1.10
C LEU A 145 5.62 0.67 0.07
N TYR A 146 6.03 1.83 0.57
CA TYR A 146 5.23 2.62 1.48
C TYR A 146 4.22 3.49 0.72
N TYR A 147 2.95 3.42 1.12
CA TYR A 147 1.87 4.21 0.56
C TYR A 147 2.16 5.72 0.63
N GLU A 148 2.78 6.16 1.71
CA GLU A 148 3.18 7.55 1.95
C GLU A 148 4.15 8.05 0.88
N ASP A 149 5.08 7.21 0.39
CA ASP A 149 6.03 7.58 -0.66
C ASP A 149 5.35 7.85 -2.02
N LEU A 150 4.17 7.26 -2.24
CA LEU A 150 3.34 7.57 -3.41
C LEU A 150 2.62 8.91 -3.27
N LYS A 151 2.32 9.35 -2.05
CA LYS A 151 1.73 10.67 -1.80
C LYS A 151 2.79 11.77 -1.90
N THR A 152 3.97 11.54 -1.34
CA THR A 152 5.02 12.56 -1.21
C THR A 152 5.82 12.73 -2.50
N ASN A 153 6.19 11.65 -3.18
CA ASN A 153 6.99 11.72 -4.42
C ASN A 153 6.61 10.63 -5.41
N LEU A 154 5.41 10.74 -5.97
CA LEU A 154 4.88 9.79 -6.95
C LEU A 154 5.84 9.52 -8.12
N PRO A 155 6.44 10.51 -8.81
CA PRO A 155 7.29 10.23 -9.96
C PRO A 155 8.53 9.39 -9.63
N ALA A 156 9.21 9.67 -8.51
CA ALA A 156 10.40 8.92 -8.11
C ALA A 156 10.03 7.49 -7.68
N THR A 157 8.95 7.35 -6.91
CA THR A 157 8.45 6.05 -6.45
C THR A 157 8.01 5.17 -7.62
N LEU A 158 7.33 5.73 -8.64
CA LEU A 158 6.97 5.00 -9.86
C LEU A 158 8.19 4.53 -10.66
N LYS A 159 9.29 5.29 -10.69
CA LYS A 159 10.54 4.85 -11.35
C LYS A 159 11.16 3.65 -10.63
N LYS A 160 11.25 3.69 -9.30
CA LYS A 160 11.77 2.57 -8.50
C LYS A 160 10.91 1.33 -8.66
N LEU A 161 9.58 1.50 -8.62
CA LEU A 161 8.63 0.41 -8.84
C LEU A 161 8.76 -0.19 -10.24
N ALA A 162 8.87 0.64 -11.28
CA ALA A 162 9.07 0.16 -12.65
C ALA A 162 10.38 -0.61 -12.80
N HIS A 163 11.46 -0.13 -12.17
CA HIS A 163 12.75 -0.81 -12.18
C HIS A 163 12.66 -2.20 -11.51
N PHE A 164 11.98 -2.30 -10.37
CA PHE A 164 11.74 -3.58 -9.70
C PHE A 164 10.91 -4.55 -10.55
N LEU A 165 9.88 -4.05 -11.24
CA LEU A 165 9.05 -4.86 -12.15
C LEU A 165 9.73 -5.18 -13.50
N GLU A 166 11.03 -4.87 -13.64
CA GLU A 166 11.80 -4.95 -14.88
C GLU A 166 11.12 -4.26 -16.08
N TRP A 167 10.30 -3.24 -15.80
CA TRP A 167 9.48 -2.56 -16.80
C TRP A 167 10.17 -1.29 -17.28
N ARG A 168 10.49 -1.24 -18.58
CA ARG A 168 11.07 -0.04 -19.20
C ARG A 168 10.04 1.08 -19.28
N VAL A 169 10.25 2.14 -18.49
CA VAL A 169 9.42 3.35 -18.49
C VAL A 169 10.14 4.53 -19.14
N HIS A 170 9.42 5.34 -19.91
CA HIS A 170 9.89 6.62 -20.40
C HIS A 170 9.27 7.76 -19.61
N LYS A 171 9.86 8.96 -19.70
CA LYS A 171 9.34 10.16 -19.03
C LYS A 171 7.85 10.39 -19.34
N LYS A 172 7.45 10.20 -20.60
CA LYS A 172 6.05 10.32 -21.03
C LYS A 172 5.10 9.33 -20.34
N ASP A 173 5.56 8.11 -20.03
CA ASP A 173 4.73 7.12 -19.33
C ASP A 173 4.44 7.58 -17.89
N ILE A 174 5.45 8.13 -17.22
CA ILE A 174 5.31 8.71 -15.88
C ILE A 174 4.41 9.93 -15.95
N ASP A 175 4.69 10.90 -16.83
CA ASP A 175 3.92 12.14 -16.96
C ASP A 175 2.43 11.83 -17.21
N CYS A 176 2.12 10.87 -18.09
CA CYS A 176 0.74 10.46 -18.33
C CYS A 176 0.11 9.72 -17.15
N THR A 177 0.88 8.95 -16.39
CA THR A 177 0.39 8.32 -15.16
C THR A 177 0.01 9.37 -14.12
N LEU A 178 0.83 10.43 -13.98
CA LEU A 178 0.54 11.55 -13.06
C LEU A 178 -0.79 12.24 -13.41
N VAL A 179 -1.04 12.50 -14.70
CA VAL A 179 -2.30 13.11 -15.18
C VAL A 179 -3.53 12.29 -14.78
N THR A 180 -3.39 10.97 -14.76
CA THR A 180 -4.50 10.06 -14.42
C THR A 180 -4.49 9.58 -12.98
N SER A 181 -3.51 9.99 -12.17
CA SER A 181 -3.15 9.35 -10.90
C SER A 181 -4.27 9.32 -9.85
N GLU A 182 -5.17 10.32 -9.83
CA GLU A 182 -6.31 10.33 -8.91
C GLU A 182 -7.32 9.20 -9.21
N GLY A 183 -7.48 8.85 -10.49
CA GLY A 183 -8.46 7.88 -10.96
C GLY A 183 -9.89 8.15 -10.46
N HIS A 184 -10.56 7.09 -10.00
CA HIS A 184 -11.88 7.16 -9.36
C HIS A 184 -11.79 6.96 -7.84
N PHE A 185 -10.62 7.15 -7.27
CA PHE A 185 -10.29 6.67 -5.93
C PHE A 185 -10.25 7.78 -4.88
N HIS A 186 -10.29 9.04 -5.32
CA HIS A 186 -10.38 10.18 -4.44
C HIS A 186 -11.79 10.24 -3.79
N ARG A 187 -11.85 9.94 -2.50
CA ARG A 187 -13.01 10.23 -1.65
C ARG A 187 -12.65 11.46 -0.82
N ARG A 188 -13.56 12.44 -0.71
CA ARG A 188 -13.40 13.51 0.27
C ARG A 188 -13.50 12.88 1.65
N HIS A 189 -12.37 12.76 2.32
CA HIS A 189 -12.32 12.34 3.71
C HIS A 189 -12.37 13.59 4.58
N VAL A 190 -13.56 13.94 5.07
CA VAL A 190 -13.69 14.92 6.15
C VAL A 190 -13.46 14.15 7.45
N HIS A 191 -12.22 14.17 7.91
CA HIS A 191 -11.86 13.61 9.20
C HIS A 191 -11.98 14.70 10.26
N ASN A 192 -13.11 14.75 10.97
CA ASN A 192 -13.29 15.65 12.11
C ASN A 192 -12.53 15.20 13.37
N ILE A 193 -11.95 14.00 13.34
CA ILE A 193 -11.21 13.40 14.45
C ILE A 193 -9.82 12.97 13.99
N THR A 194 -8.81 13.24 14.79
CA THR A 194 -7.39 12.95 14.54
C THR A 194 -7.00 11.55 15.03
N ASN A 195 -5.84 11.04 14.60
CA ASN A 195 -5.35 9.75 15.08
C ASN A 195 -5.01 9.81 16.58
N SER A 196 -4.49 10.94 17.09
CA SER A 196 -4.20 11.12 18.53
C SER A 196 -5.46 11.08 19.41
N GLU A 197 -6.63 11.38 18.86
CA GLU A 197 -7.90 11.31 19.60
C GLU A 197 -8.46 9.89 19.70
N ILE A 198 -8.16 8.99 18.74
CA ILE A 198 -8.74 7.64 18.69
C ILE A 198 -7.74 6.53 19.06
N PHE A 199 -6.44 6.79 18.99
CA PHE A 199 -5.39 5.86 19.39
C PHE A 199 -4.76 6.37 20.69
N VAL A 200 -5.25 5.86 21.82
CA VAL A 200 -4.84 6.36 23.14
C VAL A 200 -3.98 5.35 23.91
N GLY A 201 -2.99 5.87 24.64
CA GLY A 201 -2.15 5.13 25.58
C GLY A 201 -1.52 3.88 24.96
N LYS A 202 -1.80 2.71 25.55
CA LYS A 202 -1.19 1.43 25.14
C LYS A 202 -1.44 1.05 23.67
N LEU A 203 -2.51 1.54 23.05
CA LEU A 203 -2.77 1.27 21.63
C LEU A 203 -1.80 2.02 20.72
N TRP A 204 -1.43 3.25 21.09
CA TRP A 204 -0.50 4.07 20.33
C TRP A 204 0.88 3.42 20.32
N HIS A 205 1.44 3.13 21.49
CA HIS A 205 2.76 2.50 21.60
C HIS A 205 2.82 1.14 20.90
N LYS A 206 1.77 0.32 20.99
CA LYS A 206 1.71 -0.97 20.27
C LYS A 206 1.82 -0.79 18.74
N LEU A 207 1.31 0.30 18.19
CA LEU A 207 1.41 0.61 16.76
C LEU A 207 2.81 1.11 16.38
N GLU A 208 3.41 1.95 17.23
CA GLU A 208 4.79 2.41 17.07
C GLU A 208 5.77 1.22 17.13
N ASP A 209 5.64 0.35 18.13
CA ASP A 209 6.45 -0.85 18.30
C ASP A 209 6.35 -1.77 17.06
N ALA A 210 5.14 -1.94 16.52
CA ALA A 210 4.92 -2.74 15.32
C ALA A 210 5.60 -2.13 14.08
N GLU A 211 5.61 -0.80 13.97
CA GLU A 211 6.27 -0.12 12.85
C GLU A 211 7.80 -0.11 13.02
N LEU A 212 8.31 0.01 14.24
CA LEU A 212 9.73 -0.11 14.57
C LEU A 212 10.25 -1.52 14.26
N ASN A 213 9.54 -2.57 14.70
CA ASN A 213 9.90 -3.96 14.38
C ASN A 213 9.97 -4.19 12.85
N LEU A 214 9.00 -3.63 12.11
CA LEU A 214 9.02 -3.66 10.65
C LEU A 214 10.26 -2.96 10.06
N ALA A 215 10.66 -1.82 10.65
CA ALA A 215 11.83 -1.06 10.25
C ALA A 215 13.14 -1.84 10.49
N GLU A 216 13.25 -2.50 11.65
CA GLU A 216 14.40 -3.31 12.03
C GLU A 216 14.59 -4.50 11.07
N ILE A 217 13.52 -5.29 10.85
CA ILE A 217 13.56 -6.43 9.94
C ILE A 217 13.93 -5.98 8.52
N ALA A 218 13.33 -4.90 8.03
CA ALA A 218 13.67 -4.33 6.73
C ALA A 218 15.13 -3.87 6.65
N SER A 219 15.68 -3.31 7.73
CA SER A 219 17.09 -2.90 7.81
C SER A 219 18.04 -4.09 7.68
N GLU A 220 17.75 -5.20 8.36
CA GLU A 220 18.52 -6.44 8.26
C GLU A 220 18.45 -7.04 6.84
N ARG A 221 17.25 -7.03 6.24
CA ARG A 221 17.06 -7.49 4.85
C ARG A 221 17.82 -6.62 3.85
N ARG A 222 17.91 -5.29 4.09
CA ARG A 222 18.71 -4.37 3.28
C ARG A 222 20.19 -4.76 3.28
N LYS A 223 20.75 -5.12 4.45
CA LYS A 223 22.14 -5.57 4.58
C LYS A 223 22.41 -6.87 3.82
N ALA A 224 21.41 -7.75 3.69
CA ALA A 224 21.51 -9.02 2.96
C ALA A 224 21.41 -8.89 1.42
N GLY A 225 21.07 -7.71 0.87
CA GLY A 225 21.15 -7.42 -0.57
C GLY A 225 19.97 -7.86 -1.45
N ASN A 226 18.94 -8.53 -0.89
CA ASN A 226 17.76 -9.02 -1.62
C ASN A 226 16.48 -8.21 -1.32
N TYR A 227 16.63 -6.92 -1.04
CA TYR A 227 15.56 -6.02 -0.58
C TYR A 227 15.70 -4.62 -1.19
N VAL A 228 14.57 -4.08 -1.66
CA VAL A 228 14.47 -2.70 -2.17
C VAL A 228 13.28 -2.01 -1.52
N GLU A 229 13.41 -0.73 -1.20
CA GLU A 229 12.31 0.06 -0.63
C GLU A 229 12.05 1.36 -1.41
N SER A 230 10.82 1.85 -1.30
CA SER A 230 10.36 3.03 -2.03
C SER A 230 11.00 4.33 -1.56
N GLY A 231 11.35 4.47 -0.29
CA GLY A 231 11.72 5.76 0.31
C GLY A 231 12.54 5.63 1.59
N THR A 232 12.49 6.67 2.44
CA THR A 232 13.34 6.76 3.63
C THR A 232 12.56 6.60 4.94
N ARG A 233 11.26 6.32 4.90
CA ARG A 233 10.41 6.26 6.11
C ARG A 233 11.00 5.36 7.19
N LEU A 234 11.36 4.13 6.84
CA LEU A 234 11.91 3.17 7.81
C LEU A 234 13.26 3.61 8.37
N LYS A 235 14.11 4.20 7.52
CA LYS A 235 15.38 4.77 7.96
C LYS A 235 15.13 5.88 9.00
N ASN A 236 14.19 6.77 8.74
CA ASN A 236 13.85 7.85 9.67
C ASN A 236 13.26 7.32 11.00
N ILE A 237 12.50 6.21 10.97
CA ILE A 237 11.96 5.57 12.18
C ILE A 237 13.10 5.04 13.06
N LEU A 238 14.06 4.33 12.45
CA LEU A 238 15.23 3.82 13.17
C LEU A 238 16.09 4.96 13.74
N GLU A 239 16.33 6.01 12.95
CA GLU A 239 17.09 7.19 13.39
C GLU A 239 16.42 7.88 14.59
N LYS A 240 15.07 7.95 14.60
CA LYS A 240 14.32 8.51 15.73
C LYS A 240 14.44 7.64 16.99
N ALA A 241 14.32 6.32 16.86
CA ALA A 241 14.46 5.40 17.99
C ALA A 241 15.88 5.47 18.59
N ASP A 242 16.91 5.52 17.74
CA ASP A 242 18.30 5.69 18.15
C ASP A 242 18.57 7.03 18.86
N GLU A 243 17.79 8.07 18.59
CA GLU A 243 17.89 9.37 19.28
C GLU A 243 17.24 9.31 20.67
N GLU A 244 16.05 8.70 20.78
CA GLU A 244 15.32 8.52 22.05
C GLU A 244 16.11 7.67 23.06
N ASP A 245 16.71 6.56 22.62
CA ASP A 245 17.55 5.71 23.48
C ASP A 245 18.78 6.45 24.04
N LYS A 246 19.34 7.41 23.27
CA LYS A 246 20.46 8.23 23.72
C LYS A 246 20.06 9.25 24.77
N GLU A 247 18.85 9.81 24.67
CA GLU A 247 18.33 10.74 25.68
C GLU A 247 18.04 10.00 26.99
N ASP A 248 17.42 8.82 26.94
CA ASP A 248 17.10 8.02 28.14
C ASP A 248 18.34 7.48 28.87
N THR A 249 19.44 7.20 28.15
CA THR A 249 20.72 6.78 28.75
C THR A 249 21.57 7.93 29.27
N SER A 250 21.15 9.18 29.03
CA SER A 250 21.85 10.41 29.48
C SER A 250 21.25 11.03 30.75
N LEU A 251 20.15 10.47 31.27
CA LEU A 251 19.46 10.83 32.51
C LEU A 251 19.84 9.89 33.68
#